data_AF-A0A259YA37-F1
#
_entry.id   AF-A0A259YA37-F1
#
_cell.length_a   1.000
_cell.length_b   1.000
_cell.length_c   1.000
_cell.angle_alpha   90.00
_cell.angle_beta   90.00
_cell.angle_gamma   90.00
#
_symmetry.space_group_name_H-M   'P 1'
#
loop_
_entity.id
_entity.type
_entity.pdbx_description
1 polymer ?
#
loop_
_entity_poly.entity_id
_entity_poly.type
_entity_poly.pdbx_seq_one_letter_code
_entity_poly.pdbx_strand_id
1 'polypeptide(L)'
;MFPVDSLFVTLPESPIRTAWRGLCRSTNGRWRSNALQPSGPSWNRIRRKGCTMGDVDTVVQLDGNDSESCASGVRVAVTSDALSVEAATAWATMPQCGAVVTFTGVVREYSRDSAGQRTDGVVSIDYQSYESVARGRLFEIAETAQQRWPDIGRIALLHRTGSVAVGEASVLVCVSAGHRVAAFLAAQFCIDIVKASVPVWKLEQRDAAQSWVETGVQIENVHHAASQWSPLTCGAAS
;
A
#
# COMPACT_ATOMS: atom_id res chain seq x y z
N MET A 1 -42.85 12.11 17.68
CA MET A 1 -42.98 10.66 17.94
C MET A 1 -43.13 9.98 16.59
N PHE A 2 -42.00 9.67 15.94
CA PHE A 2 -41.89 8.95 14.66
C PHE A 2 -40.82 7.87 14.86
N PRO A 3 -41.06 6.61 14.47
CA PRO A 3 -40.12 5.53 14.71
C PRO A 3 -38.97 5.54 13.68
N VAL A 4 -37.79 5.18 14.16
CA VAL A 4 -36.58 4.92 13.38
C VAL A 4 -36.56 3.45 13.00
N ASP A 5 -36.87 3.13 11.74
CA ASP A 5 -36.65 1.78 11.22
C ASP A 5 -35.15 1.57 10.97
N SER A 6 -34.55 0.78 11.86
CA SER A 6 -33.18 0.29 11.75
C SER A 6 -33.12 -0.80 10.70
N LEU A 7 -32.65 -0.48 9.49
CA LEU A 7 -32.29 -1.49 8.49
C LEU A 7 -30.98 -2.16 8.93
N PHE A 8 -31.10 -3.21 9.72
CA PHE A 8 -30.05 -4.22 9.91
C PHE A 8 -29.88 -4.97 8.58
N VAL A 9 -28.81 -4.67 7.84
CA VAL A 9 -28.34 -5.57 6.80
C VAL A 9 -27.54 -6.67 7.50
N THR A 10 -28.13 -7.85 7.62
CA THR A 10 -27.42 -9.09 7.94
C THR A 10 -26.47 -9.40 6.78
N LEU A 11 -25.18 -9.15 6.96
CA LEU A 11 -24.14 -9.64 6.06
C LEU A 11 -24.10 -11.18 6.14
N PRO A 12 -23.97 -11.89 5.01
CA PRO A 12 -23.82 -13.35 5.02
C PRO A 12 -22.54 -13.74 5.75
N GLU A 13 -22.61 -14.82 6.54
CA GLU A 13 -21.44 -15.38 7.23
C GLU A 13 -20.29 -15.60 6.26
N SER A 14 -19.12 -15.05 6.60
CA SER A 14 -17.90 -15.20 5.81
C SER A 14 -17.45 -16.68 5.77
N PRO A 15 -17.09 -17.23 4.60
CA PRO A 15 -16.64 -18.62 4.47
C PRO A 15 -15.22 -18.88 5.04
N ILE A 16 -14.63 -17.93 5.77
CA ILE A 16 -13.22 -17.99 6.21
C ILE A 16 -13.04 -18.84 7.49
N ARG A 17 -14.12 -19.23 8.19
CA ARG A 17 -14.03 -20.06 9.40
C ARG A 17 -13.81 -21.56 9.17
N THR A 18 -13.85 -22.06 7.93
CA THR A 18 -13.89 -23.53 7.67
C THR A 18 -12.68 -24.09 6.94
N ALA A 19 -11.61 -23.30 6.71
CA ALA A 19 -10.45 -23.78 5.95
C ALA A 19 -9.30 -24.37 6.79
N TRP A 20 -9.29 -24.25 8.12
CA TRP A 20 -8.10 -24.65 8.91
C TRP A 20 -8.40 -25.41 10.21
N ARG A 21 -9.34 -26.37 10.13
CA ARG A 21 -9.31 -27.57 10.99
C ARG A 21 -8.84 -28.75 10.15
N GLY A 22 -7.53 -28.89 9.96
CA GLY A 22 -6.98 -30.05 9.27
C GLY A 22 -5.46 -30.07 9.25
N LEU A 23 -4.91 -31.18 9.76
CA LEU A 23 -3.49 -31.59 9.75
C LEU A 23 -2.62 -30.95 10.86
N CYS A 24 -2.58 -31.51 12.07
CA CYS A 24 -2.03 -32.81 12.51
C CYS A 24 -0.51 -32.77 12.74
N ARG A 25 -0.13 -33.06 14.00
CA ARG A 25 1.23 -33.26 14.49
C ARG A 25 1.93 -34.36 13.70
N SER A 26 3.19 -34.12 13.34
CA SER A 26 4.15 -35.18 13.06
C SER A 26 5.32 -35.06 14.04
N THR A 27 5.41 -36.02 14.93
CA THR A 27 6.53 -36.27 15.84
C THR A 27 7.49 -37.26 15.19
N ASN A 28 8.78 -36.89 15.15
CA ASN A 28 9.97 -37.75 15.07
C ASN A 28 10.14 -38.73 13.88
N GLY A 29 11.29 -38.62 13.18
CA GLY A 29 11.94 -39.82 12.62
C GLY A 29 12.71 -39.69 11.29
N ARG A 30 13.93 -39.16 11.36
CA ARG A 30 15.18 -39.67 10.73
C ARG A 30 15.27 -39.90 9.19
N TRP A 31 16.31 -39.26 8.64
CA TRP A 31 16.98 -39.37 7.34
C TRP A 31 17.08 -40.74 6.63
N ARG A 32 16.91 -40.74 5.30
CA ARG A 32 17.73 -41.51 4.33
C ARG A 32 17.84 -40.80 2.98
N SER A 33 19.05 -40.82 2.44
CA SER A 33 19.47 -40.46 1.08
C SER A 33 19.02 -41.48 0.04
N ASN A 34 18.69 -41.03 -1.18
CA ASN A 34 19.21 -41.71 -2.36
C ASN A 34 19.28 -40.78 -3.57
N ALA A 35 20.46 -40.76 -4.19
CA ALA A 35 20.75 -40.12 -5.45
C ALA A 35 20.02 -40.82 -6.60
N LEU A 36 19.72 -40.09 -7.68
CA LEU A 36 19.71 -40.56 -9.07
C LEU A 36 19.58 -39.36 -10.03
N GLN A 37 20.64 -39.12 -10.79
CA GLN A 37 20.74 -38.47 -12.11
C GLN A 37 21.74 -39.35 -12.91
N PRO A 38 21.96 -39.21 -14.26
CA PRO A 38 21.46 -38.24 -15.25
C PRO A 38 21.08 -38.85 -16.63
N SER A 39 20.66 -38.02 -17.60
CA SER A 39 21.22 -38.04 -18.97
C SER A 39 20.77 -36.80 -19.78
N GLY A 40 21.73 -36.09 -20.38
CA GLY A 40 21.53 -34.97 -21.32
C GLY A 40 21.60 -35.42 -22.80
N PRO A 41 21.58 -34.47 -23.76
CA PRO A 41 22.83 -33.95 -24.40
C PRO A 41 22.86 -32.40 -24.49
N SER A 42 23.95 -31.67 -24.18
CA SER A 42 25.19 -31.40 -24.96
C SER A 42 24.94 -30.63 -26.28
N TRP A 43 25.57 -29.52 -26.72
CA TRP A 43 26.73 -28.68 -26.33
C TRP A 43 26.63 -27.35 -27.11
N ASN A 44 27.14 -26.23 -26.55
CA ASN A 44 27.98 -25.17 -27.17
C ASN A 44 27.94 -23.90 -26.28
N ARG A 45 28.88 -23.67 -25.35
CA ARG A 45 30.27 -23.16 -25.46
C ARG A 45 30.38 -21.76 -26.08
N ILE A 46 30.48 -20.72 -25.23
CA ILE A 46 31.41 -19.60 -25.39
C ILE A 46 32.02 -19.25 -24.01
N ARG A 47 33.34 -19.01 -23.99
CA ARG A 47 34.20 -18.81 -22.81
C ARG A 47 34.17 -17.36 -22.28
N ARG A 48 34.22 -17.26 -20.94
CA ARG A 48 34.91 -16.33 -20.02
C ARG A 48 35.19 -14.86 -20.45
N LYS A 49 34.72 -13.92 -19.62
CA LYS A 49 35.45 -12.81 -18.95
C LYS A 49 34.59 -12.43 -17.73
N GLY A 50 35.02 -12.64 -16.48
CA GLY A 50 35.91 -11.74 -15.73
C GLY A 50 35.05 -10.96 -14.72
N CYS A 51 35.13 -11.31 -13.44
CA CYS A 51 34.47 -10.61 -12.33
C CYS A 51 34.87 -9.13 -12.28
N THR A 52 33.89 -8.24 -12.07
CA THR A 52 33.97 -7.14 -11.09
C THR A 52 32.56 -6.72 -10.65
N MET A 53 32.45 -6.36 -9.37
CA MET A 53 31.27 -5.91 -8.61
C MET A 53 30.20 -5.17 -9.41
N GLY A 54 28.94 -5.52 -9.16
CA GLY A 54 27.79 -4.74 -9.61
C GLY A 54 26.48 -5.49 -9.42
N ASP A 55 26.03 -5.65 -8.18
CA ASP A 55 24.60 -5.85 -7.92
C ASP A 55 24.03 -4.47 -7.59
N VAL A 56 23.71 -3.73 -8.65
CA VAL A 56 22.86 -2.55 -8.57
C VAL A 56 21.45 -3.08 -8.37
N ASP A 57 20.80 -2.59 -7.33
CA ASP A 57 19.41 -2.90 -6.97
C ASP A 57 18.54 -3.02 -8.21
N THR A 58 17.74 -4.08 -8.28
CA THR A 58 16.70 -4.28 -9.28
C THR A 58 15.67 -3.17 -9.13
N VAL A 59 15.97 -2.00 -9.71
CA VAL A 59 15.01 -0.94 -9.97
C VAL A 59 14.10 -1.47 -11.07
N VAL A 60 12.91 -1.92 -10.67
CA VAL A 60 11.85 -2.17 -11.64
C VAL A 60 11.47 -0.81 -12.21
N GLN A 61 11.91 -0.55 -13.45
CA GLN A 61 11.16 0.34 -14.32
C GLN A 61 9.75 -0.22 -14.37
N LEU A 62 8.78 0.56 -13.90
CA LEU A 62 7.37 0.25 -14.06
C LEU A 62 7.07 0.40 -15.56
N ASP A 63 7.40 -0.65 -16.31
CA ASP A 63 7.14 -0.74 -17.73
C ASP A 63 5.62 -0.72 -17.91
N GLY A 64 5.17 0.32 -18.61
CA GLY A 64 3.76 0.66 -18.73
C GLY A 64 2.98 -0.37 -19.53
N ASN A 65 2.33 -1.29 -18.83
CA ASN A 65 1.30 -2.12 -19.44
C ASN A 65 0.13 -2.38 -18.48
N ASP A 66 -0.50 -1.28 -18.04
CA ASP A 66 -1.94 -1.24 -17.74
C ASP A 66 -2.51 -0.06 -18.52
N SER A 67 -3.04 -0.36 -19.71
CA SER A 67 -3.68 0.62 -20.57
C SER A 67 -5.02 1.06 -19.98
N GLU A 68 -4.99 2.04 -19.07
CA GLU A 68 -6.13 2.93 -18.78
C GLU A 68 -5.66 4.27 -18.16
N SER A 69 -5.85 5.35 -18.93
CA SER A 69 -5.62 6.79 -18.68
C SER A 69 -4.21 7.38 -18.89
N CYS A 70 -3.80 7.54 -20.15
CA CYS A 70 -2.62 8.32 -20.56
C CYS A 70 -2.87 9.85 -20.60
N ALA A 71 -4.05 10.33 -20.18
CA ALA A 71 -4.47 11.73 -20.34
C ALA A 71 -4.75 12.48 -19.02
N SER A 72 -5.02 11.79 -17.92
CA SER A 72 -5.16 12.42 -16.60
C SER A 72 -3.79 12.42 -15.95
N GLY A 73 -3.36 13.51 -15.34
CA GLY A 73 -2.12 13.57 -14.55
C GLY A 73 -2.18 12.69 -13.29
N VAL A 74 -2.77 11.50 -13.33
CA VAL A 74 -3.07 10.65 -12.20
C VAL A 74 -2.38 9.31 -12.39
N ARG A 75 -1.67 8.86 -11.36
CA ARG A 75 -1.09 7.52 -11.26
C ARG A 75 -1.59 6.87 -9.99
N VAL A 76 -2.27 5.74 -10.12
CA VAL A 76 -2.73 4.95 -8.97
C VAL A 76 -2.21 3.53 -9.10
N ALA A 77 -1.73 2.95 -8.00
CA ALA A 77 -1.29 1.58 -7.98
C ALA A 77 -1.50 0.94 -6.60
N VAL A 78 -1.86 -0.32 -6.61
CA VAL A 78 -1.83 -1.21 -5.45
C VAL A 78 -0.94 -2.37 -5.86
N THR A 79 0.22 -2.51 -5.22
CA THR A 79 1.25 -3.48 -5.66
C THR A 79 1.93 -4.13 -4.45
N SER A 80 2.47 -5.33 -4.60
CA SER A 80 3.36 -5.92 -3.59
C SER A 80 4.79 -5.36 -3.61
N ASP A 81 5.15 -4.69 -4.71
CA ASP A 81 6.51 -4.23 -4.96
C ASP A 81 6.87 -3.01 -4.09
N ALA A 82 8.16 -2.80 -3.88
CA ALA A 82 8.67 -1.66 -3.13
C ALA A 82 8.31 -0.34 -3.82
N LEU A 83 7.84 0.64 -3.04
CA LEU A 83 7.47 1.95 -3.56
C LEU A 83 8.72 2.85 -3.65
N SER A 84 9.04 3.31 -4.86
CA SER A 84 10.17 4.24 -5.08
C SER A 84 9.71 5.70 -4.96
N VAL A 85 10.20 6.37 -3.93
CA VAL A 85 10.00 7.82 -3.71
C VAL A 85 10.59 8.64 -4.85
N GLU A 86 11.80 8.28 -5.27
CA GLU A 86 12.51 8.96 -6.35
C GLU A 86 11.75 8.85 -7.67
N ALA A 87 11.29 7.65 -8.04
CA ALA A 87 10.55 7.44 -9.27
C ALA A 87 9.21 8.20 -9.28
N ALA A 88 8.51 8.23 -8.14
CA ALA A 88 7.27 8.98 -8.00
C ALA A 88 7.51 10.50 -8.10
N THR A 89 8.52 11.03 -7.40
CA THR A 89 8.88 12.45 -7.46
C THR A 89 9.33 12.85 -8.86
N ALA A 90 10.20 12.06 -9.51
CA ALA A 90 10.66 12.33 -10.87
C ALA A 90 9.50 12.32 -11.89
N TRP A 91 8.55 11.38 -11.75
CA TRP A 91 7.35 11.37 -12.58
C TRP A 91 6.43 12.57 -12.31
N ALA A 92 6.31 13.02 -11.06
CA ALA A 92 5.49 14.18 -10.71
C ALA A 92 6.14 15.53 -11.09
N THR A 93 7.45 15.59 -11.28
CA THR A 93 8.13 16.81 -11.74
C THR A 93 7.68 17.19 -13.15
N MET A 94 7.18 18.41 -13.31
CA MET A 94 6.67 18.96 -14.56
C MET A 94 7.21 20.38 -14.78
N PRO A 95 7.51 20.79 -16.02
CA PRO A 95 8.01 22.15 -16.31
C PRO A 95 7.09 23.28 -15.82
N GLN A 96 5.77 23.04 -15.78
CA GLN A 96 4.77 24.01 -15.32
C GLN A 96 4.53 24.01 -13.80
N CYS A 97 5.15 23.10 -13.04
CA CYS A 97 4.94 22.97 -11.60
C CYS A 97 6.17 23.43 -10.82
N GLY A 98 6.01 24.43 -9.96
CA GLY A 98 7.08 24.95 -9.10
C GLY A 98 7.24 24.21 -7.77
N ALA A 99 6.36 23.25 -7.45
CA ALA A 99 6.41 22.49 -6.21
C ALA A 99 6.03 21.03 -6.44
N VAL A 100 6.72 20.13 -5.74
CA VAL A 100 6.36 18.72 -5.59
C VAL A 100 6.40 18.39 -4.11
N VAL A 101 5.31 17.81 -3.59
CA VAL A 101 5.21 17.35 -2.20
C VAL A 101 5.00 15.84 -2.23
N THR A 102 5.86 15.13 -1.52
CA THR A 102 5.75 13.68 -1.35
C THR A 102 5.55 13.33 0.12
N PHE A 103 4.51 12.57 0.42
CA PHE A 103 4.29 11.92 1.70
C PHE A 103 4.59 10.43 1.55
N THR A 104 5.30 9.87 2.53
CA THR A 104 5.60 8.44 2.60
C THR A 104 5.20 7.91 3.97
N GLY A 105 4.26 6.97 4.01
CA GLY A 105 3.92 6.23 5.22
C GLY A 105 4.89 5.07 5.37
N VAL A 106 5.66 5.08 6.45
CA VAL A 106 6.72 4.08 6.71
C VAL A 106 6.34 3.21 7.90
N VAL A 107 6.61 1.92 7.81
CA VAL A 107 6.41 0.99 8.92
C VAL A 107 7.40 1.30 10.05
N ARG A 108 6.88 1.42 11.27
CA ARG A 108 7.63 1.76 12.49
C ARG A 108 7.93 0.49 13.29
N GLU A 109 8.99 0.53 14.08
CA GLU A 109 9.37 -0.55 15.03
C GLU A 109 8.38 -0.75 16.20
N TYR A 110 7.40 0.16 16.32
CA TYR A 110 6.36 0.13 17.35
C TYR A 110 4.99 0.45 16.75
N SER A 111 3.95 -0.07 17.39
CA SER A 111 2.57 0.32 17.11
C SER A 111 1.89 0.82 18.38
N ARG A 112 0.74 1.48 18.18
CA ARG A 112 -0.17 1.87 19.26
C ARG A 112 -1.50 1.21 18.99
N ASP A 113 -2.09 0.64 20.03
CA ASP A 113 -3.47 0.16 19.95
C ASP A 113 -4.48 1.31 20.09
N SER A 114 -5.77 1.00 20.01
CA SER A 114 -6.87 1.97 20.15
C SER A 114 -6.95 2.60 21.54
N ALA A 115 -6.30 2.02 22.56
CA ALA A 115 -6.17 2.62 23.89
C ALA A 115 -4.93 3.54 23.98
N GLY A 116 -4.16 3.68 22.90
CA GLY A 116 -2.93 4.46 22.83
C GLY A 116 -1.70 3.75 23.41
N GLN A 117 -1.85 2.51 23.86
CA GLN A 117 -0.77 1.73 24.46
C GLN A 117 0.26 1.39 23.39
N ARG A 118 1.51 1.75 23.65
CA ARG A 118 2.63 1.45 22.76
C ARG A 118 3.09 0.01 22.98
N THR A 119 3.32 -0.69 21.87
CA THR A 119 3.91 -2.03 21.84
C THR A 119 5.05 -2.07 20.83
N ASP A 120 6.26 -2.29 21.31
CA ASP A 120 7.49 -2.37 20.51
C ASP A 120 7.71 -3.77 19.90
N GLY A 121 8.72 -3.91 19.05
CA GLY A 121 9.13 -5.18 18.45
C GLY A 121 8.32 -5.59 17.22
N VAL A 122 7.77 -4.62 16.49
CA VAL A 122 7.23 -4.87 15.14
C VAL A 122 8.40 -5.12 14.21
N VAL A 123 8.36 -6.20 13.42
CA VAL A 123 9.38 -6.48 12.38
C VAL A 123 8.87 -6.21 10.97
N SER A 124 7.58 -6.48 10.74
CA SER A 124 6.90 -6.17 9.49
C SER A 124 5.40 -6.02 9.71
N ILE A 125 4.73 -5.45 8.71
CA ILE A 125 3.28 -5.38 8.63
C ILE A 125 2.85 -6.02 7.31
N ASP A 126 1.99 -7.03 7.39
CA ASP A 126 1.34 -7.62 6.22
C ASP A 126 0.07 -6.83 5.88
N TYR A 127 0.09 -6.15 4.73
CA TYR A 127 -1.04 -5.38 4.23
C TYR A 127 -1.87 -6.20 3.24
N GLN A 128 -3.19 -6.22 3.44
CA GLN A 128 -4.14 -6.84 2.53
C GLN A 128 -5.18 -5.80 2.10
N SER A 129 -5.62 -5.89 0.84
CA SER A 129 -6.69 -5.05 0.32
C SER A 129 -7.39 -5.78 -0.81
N TYR A 130 -8.67 -5.50 -1.02
CA TYR A 130 -9.33 -5.90 -2.26
C TYR A 130 -8.93 -4.91 -3.35
N GLU A 131 -7.96 -5.32 -4.17
CA GLU A 131 -7.17 -4.47 -5.07
C GLU A 131 -8.02 -3.61 -5.99
N SER A 132 -9.07 -4.16 -6.59
CA SER A 132 -9.94 -3.43 -7.52
C SER A 132 -10.72 -2.31 -6.84
N VAL A 133 -11.25 -2.52 -5.62
CA VAL A 133 -11.92 -1.46 -4.86
C VAL A 133 -10.92 -0.45 -4.34
N ALA A 134 -9.75 -0.89 -3.86
CA ALA A 134 -8.72 0.02 -3.39
C ALA A 134 -8.25 0.94 -4.53
N ARG A 135 -7.92 0.39 -5.71
CA ARG A 135 -7.54 1.15 -6.90
C ARG A 135 -8.64 2.11 -7.34
N GLY A 136 -9.91 1.69 -7.36
CA GLY A 136 -11.04 2.54 -7.70
C GLY A 136 -11.18 3.74 -6.76
N ARG A 137 -11.05 3.52 -5.44
CA ARG A 137 -11.11 4.61 -4.45
C ARG A 137 -9.91 5.54 -4.54
N LEU A 138 -8.70 5.01 -4.74
CA LEU A 138 -7.52 5.85 -4.99
C LEU A 138 -7.72 6.77 -6.19
N PHE A 139 -8.30 6.24 -7.27
CA PHE A 139 -8.58 7.04 -8.46
C PHE A 139 -9.61 8.16 -8.17
N GLU A 140 -10.72 7.82 -7.49
CA GLU A 140 -11.76 8.78 -7.08
C GLU A 140 -11.20 9.90 -6.18
N ILE A 141 -10.27 9.56 -5.27
CA ILE A 141 -9.57 10.53 -4.42
C ILE A 141 -8.73 11.49 -5.25
N ALA A 142 -7.97 10.97 -6.22
CA ALA A 142 -7.13 11.79 -7.08
C ALA A 142 -7.97 12.74 -7.95
N GLU A 143 -9.09 12.26 -8.51
CA GLU A 143 -10.02 13.12 -9.26
C GLU A 143 -10.63 14.20 -8.37
N THR A 144 -11.05 13.85 -7.16
CA THR A 144 -11.60 14.81 -6.19
C THR A 144 -10.57 15.88 -5.82
N ALA A 145 -9.29 15.50 -5.67
CA ALA A 145 -8.21 16.44 -5.42
C ALA A 145 -8.00 17.39 -6.62
N GLN A 146 -8.01 16.88 -7.85
CA GLN A 146 -7.90 17.71 -9.07
C GLN A 146 -9.06 18.70 -9.22
N GLN A 147 -10.28 18.28 -8.85
CA GLN A 147 -11.44 19.17 -8.85
C GLN A 147 -11.31 20.28 -7.79
N ARG A 148 -10.77 19.95 -6.61
CA ARG A 148 -10.64 20.88 -5.49
C ARG A 148 -9.48 21.86 -5.65
N TRP A 149 -8.40 21.45 -6.30
CA TRP A 149 -7.24 22.30 -6.60
C TRP A 149 -6.87 22.22 -8.10
N PRO A 150 -7.45 23.07 -8.95
CA PRO A 150 -7.16 23.09 -10.39
C PRO A 150 -5.68 23.37 -10.75
N ASP A 151 -4.93 23.97 -9.82
CA ASP A 151 -3.52 24.34 -9.99
C ASP A 151 -2.53 23.17 -9.77
N ILE A 152 -3.02 21.98 -9.40
CA ILE A 152 -2.17 20.78 -9.28
C ILE A 152 -1.95 20.15 -10.65
N GLY A 153 -0.73 19.67 -10.89
CA GLY A 153 -0.36 18.97 -12.10
C GLY A 153 -0.63 17.47 -11.97
N ARG A 154 0.43 16.73 -11.65
CA ARG A 154 0.42 15.29 -11.45
C ARG A 154 0.18 14.88 -9.99
N ILE A 155 -0.58 13.79 -9.81
CA ILE A 155 -0.84 13.10 -8.55
C ILE A 155 -0.45 11.62 -8.70
N ALA A 156 0.33 11.09 -7.78
CA ALA A 156 0.55 9.66 -7.61
C ALA A 156 0.04 9.20 -6.25
N LEU A 157 -0.83 8.18 -6.22
CA LEU A 157 -1.29 7.51 -5.00
C LEU A 157 -0.97 6.02 -5.11
N LEU A 158 0.06 5.58 -4.40
CA LEU A 158 0.55 4.21 -4.45
C LEU A 158 0.41 3.57 -3.08
N HIS A 159 -0.10 2.33 -3.04
CA HIS A 159 -0.20 1.55 -1.81
C HIS A 159 0.47 0.19 -2.00
N ARG A 160 1.28 -0.20 -1.01
CA ARG A 160 1.94 -1.50 -0.99
C ARG A 160 1.10 -2.54 -0.26
N THR A 161 0.96 -3.74 -0.82
CA THR A 161 0.34 -4.91 -0.20
C THR A 161 1.39 -5.98 0.08
N GLY A 162 1.01 -7.03 0.80
CA GLY A 162 1.96 -8.05 1.26
C GLY A 162 2.80 -7.57 2.45
N SER A 163 3.92 -8.26 2.67
CA SER A 163 4.78 -8.00 3.84
C SER A 163 5.66 -6.77 3.61
N VAL A 164 5.55 -5.79 4.49
CA VAL A 164 6.34 -4.54 4.46
C VAL A 164 7.17 -4.47 5.73
N ALA A 165 8.49 -4.45 5.59
CA ALA A 165 9.40 -4.43 6.73
C ALA A 165 9.45 -3.05 7.41
N VAL A 166 9.87 -3.02 8.68
CA VAL A 166 10.19 -1.75 9.35
C VAL A 166 11.17 -0.93 8.52
N GLY A 167 10.89 0.39 8.40
CA GLY A 167 11.68 1.30 7.60
C GLY A 167 11.27 1.38 6.13
N GLU A 168 10.39 0.49 5.65
CA GLU A 168 9.89 0.52 4.28
C GLU A 168 8.58 1.30 4.13
N ALA A 169 8.36 1.85 2.93
CA ALA A 169 7.15 2.57 2.56
C ALA A 169 5.98 1.61 2.30
N SER A 170 4.87 1.81 3.01
CA SER A 170 3.59 1.12 2.77
C SER A 170 2.62 1.95 1.93
N VAL A 171 2.70 3.28 2.00
CA VAL A 171 1.86 4.17 1.20
C VAL A 171 2.68 5.37 0.74
N LEU A 172 2.45 5.80 -0.49
CA LEU A 172 3.11 6.95 -1.08
C LEU A 172 2.09 7.86 -1.76
N VAL A 173 2.14 9.14 -1.42
CA VAL A 173 1.36 10.20 -2.04
C VAL A 173 2.33 11.22 -2.60
N CYS A 174 2.27 11.52 -3.90
CA CYS A 174 3.09 12.54 -4.53
C CYS A 174 2.20 13.50 -5.32
N VAL A 175 2.29 14.80 -5.04
CA VAL A 175 1.49 15.82 -5.73
C VAL A 175 2.40 16.94 -6.20
N SER A 176 2.25 17.31 -7.46
CA SER A 176 2.90 18.49 -8.04
C SER A 176 1.89 19.62 -8.24
N ALA A 177 2.35 20.86 -8.09
CA ALA A 177 1.51 22.03 -8.31
C ALA A 177 2.35 23.24 -8.75
N GLY A 178 1.68 24.25 -9.32
CA GLY A 178 2.31 25.53 -9.64
C GLY A 178 2.96 26.18 -8.40
N HIS A 179 2.29 26.08 -7.24
CA HIS A 179 2.73 26.68 -5.97
C HIS A 179 2.64 25.71 -4.79
N ARG A 180 3.54 25.88 -3.82
CA ARG A 180 3.67 24.99 -2.66
C ARG A 180 2.39 24.79 -1.85
N VAL A 181 1.54 25.81 -1.71
CA VAL A 181 0.33 25.75 -0.88
C VAL A 181 -0.65 24.71 -1.42
N ALA A 182 -0.91 24.73 -2.72
CA ALA A 182 -1.76 23.72 -3.37
C ALA A 182 -1.16 22.32 -3.25
N ALA A 183 0.15 22.17 -3.45
CA ALA A 183 0.82 20.86 -3.32
C ALA A 183 0.71 20.29 -1.89
N PHE A 184 0.94 21.09 -0.86
CA PHE A 184 0.82 20.64 0.54
C PHE A 184 -0.61 20.26 0.90
N LEU A 185 -1.59 21.13 0.58
CA LEU A 185 -2.98 20.88 0.92
C LEU A 185 -3.54 19.67 0.17
N ALA A 186 -3.22 19.51 -1.11
CA ALA A 186 -3.65 18.36 -1.90
C ALA A 186 -3.00 17.06 -1.43
N ALA A 187 -1.69 17.06 -1.12
CA ALA A 187 -1.02 15.87 -0.59
C ALA A 187 -1.59 15.45 0.77
N GLN A 188 -1.84 16.42 1.67
CA GLN A 188 -2.47 16.17 2.97
C GLN A 188 -3.89 15.63 2.81
N PHE A 189 -4.70 16.26 1.96
CA PHE A 189 -6.04 15.77 1.63
C PHE A 189 -6.00 14.33 1.14
N CYS A 190 -5.16 14.02 0.16
CA CYS A 190 -5.08 12.68 -0.40
C CYS A 190 -4.79 11.63 0.68
N ILE A 191 -3.78 11.83 1.54
CA ILE A 191 -3.47 10.82 2.57
C ILE A 191 -4.57 10.68 3.62
N ASP A 192 -5.21 11.78 4.02
CA ASP A 192 -6.29 11.75 5.01
C ASP A 192 -7.49 10.98 4.47
N ILE A 193 -7.90 11.25 3.21
CA ILE A 193 -9.02 10.53 2.59
C ILE A 193 -8.65 9.07 2.29
N VAL A 194 -7.40 8.78 1.91
CA VAL A 194 -6.93 7.39 1.74
C VAL A 194 -7.16 6.61 3.04
N LYS A 195 -6.76 7.17 4.18
CA LYS A 195 -6.92 6.51 5.49
C LYS A 195 -8.38 6.37 5.93
N ALA A 196 -9.25 7.29 5.53
CA ALA A 196 -10.67 7.25 5.90
C ALA A 196 -11.51 6.32 5.00
N SER A 197 -11.12 6.17 3.73
CA SER A 197 -11.98 5.56 2.72
C SER A 197 -11.40 4.31 2.06
N VAL A 198 -10.09 4.06 2.07
CA VAL A 198 -9.53 2.88 1.38
C VAL A 198 -9.54 1.67 2.32
N PRO A 199 -10.11 0.52 1.91
CA PRO A 199 -10.23 -0.65 2.76
C PRO A 199 -8.89 -1.39 2.76
N VAL A 200 -8.12 -1.22 3.83
CA VAL A 200 -6.83 -1.89 4.02
C VAL A 200 -6.81 -2.57 5.37
N TRP A 201 -6.50 -3.86 5.37
CA TRP A 201 -6.24 -4.64 6.57
C TRP A 201 -4.74 -4.76 6.78
N LYS A 202 -4.31 -4.71 8.04
CA LYS A 202 -2.91 -4.84 8.43
C LYS A 202 -2.76 -5.90 9.51
N LEU A 203 -1.73 -6.72 9.39
CA LEU A 203 -1.33 -7.69 10.41
C LEU A 203 0.10 -7.39 10.83
N GLU A 204 0.31 -7.16 12.13
CA GLU A 204 1.64 -6.86 12.67
C GLU A 204 2.36 -8.16 13.02
N GLN A 205 3.55 -8.36 12.43
CA GLN A 205 4.46 -9.44 12.78
C GLN A 205 5.44 -8.94 13.85
N ARG A 206 5.69 -9.76 14.88
CA ARG A 206 6.63 -9.47 15.96
C ARG A 206 7.52 -10.68 16.24
N ASP A 207 8.71 -10.43 16.78
CA ASP A 207 9.74 -11.44 17.04
C ASP A 207 9.29 -12.61 17.93
N ALA A 208 8.32 -12.40 18.83
CA ALA A 208 7.92 -13.39 19.83
C ALA A 208 6.44 -13.80 19.81
N ALA A 209 5.58 -13.13 19.04
CA ALA A 209 4.16 -13.48 18.90
C ALA A 209 3.50 -12.75 17.72
N GLN A 210 2.68 -13.45 16.95
CA GLN A 210 1.78 -12.81 15.97
C GLN A 210 0.59 -12.22 16.72
N SER A 211 0.40 -10.90 16.63
CA SER A 211 -0.78 -10.22 17.16
C SER A 211 -1.60 -9.66 16.01
N TRP A 212 -2.82 -10.16 15.82
CA TRP A 212 -3.77 -9.56 14.89
C TRP A 212 -4.24 -8.22 15.45
N VAL A 213 -3.84 -7.13 14.81
CA VAL A 213 -4.38 -5.79 15.09
C VAL A 213 -5.38 -5.47 14.00
N GLU A 214 -6.64 -5.83 14.23
CA GLU A 214 -7.73 -5.38 13.37
C GLU A 214 -7.99 -3.90 13.65
N THR A 215 -7.38 -3.01 12.88
CA THR A 215 -7.80 -1.61 12.86
C THR A 215 -9.02 -1.51 11.97
N GLY A 216 -10.19 -1.84 12.52
CA GLY A 216 -11.48 -1.62 11.88
C GLY A 216 -11.75 -0.11 11.79
N VAL A 217 -11.23 0.55 10.76
CA VAL A 217 -11.64 1.91 10.44
C VAL A 217 -13.04 1.82 9.85
N GLN A 218 -13.98 2.64 10.33
CA GLN A 218 -15.25 2.83 9.63
C GLN A 218 -14.93 3.38 8.25
N ILE A 219 -15.19 2.57 7.23
CA ILE A 219 -14.86 2.92 5.85
C ILE A 219 -15.91 3.90 5.36
N GLU A 220 -15.52 5.14 5.18
CA GLU A 220 -16.39 6.17 4.61
C GLU A 220 -16.35 6.15 3.07
N ASN A 221 -17.41 6.66 2.46
CA ASN A 221 -17.39 6.98 1.03
C ASN A 221 -16.45 8.17 0.77
N VAL A 222 -15.72 8.16 -0.35
CA VAL A 222 -14.74 9.19 -0.71
C VAL A 222 -15.38 10.58 -0.75
N HIS A 223 -16.54 10.74 -1.40
CA HIS A 223 -17.25 12.02 -1.47
C HIS A 223 -17.67 12.52 -0.09
N HIS A 224 -18.15 11.63 0.79
CA HIS A 224 -18.53 12.00 2.15
C HIS A 224 -17.31 12.49 2.94
N ALA A 225 -16.23 11.69 2.99
CA ALA A 225 -15.00 12.06 3.68
C ALA A 225 -14.40 13.37 3.12
N ALA A 226 -14.41 13.54 1.79
CA ALA A 226 -13.92 14.75 1.13
C ALA A 226 -14.74 16.00 1.47
N SER A 227 -16.05 15.86 1.61
CA SER A 227 -16.96 16.97 1.96
C SER A 227 -16.73 17.50 3.38
N GLN A 228 -16.31 16.64 4.30
CA GLN A 228 -16.05 16.99 5.71
C GLN A 228 -14.60 17.38 5.96
N TRP A 229 -13.70 17.14 5.01
CA TRP A 229 -12.28 17.36 5.21
C TRP A 229 -11.92 18.83 5.37
N SER A 230 -11.12 19.09 6.41
CA SER A 230 -10.49 20.36 6.71
C SER A 230 -9.01 20.14 7.06
N PRO A 231 -8.09 21.03 6.62
CA PRO A 231 -6.68 20.92 6.96
C PRO A 231 -6.37 21.05 8.47
N LEU A 232 -7.34 21.55 9.27
CA LEU A 232 -7.20 21.75 10.71
C LEU A 232 -7.68 20.56 11.56
N THR A 233 -8.40 19.60 10.98
CA THR A 233 -8.99 18.46 11.71
C THR A 233 -8.12 17.19 11.64
N CYS A 234 -6.90 17.28 11.08
CA CYS A 234 -6.03 16.13 10.88
C CYS A 234 -5.48 15.55 12.19
N GLY A 235 -5.67 14.24 12.41
CA GLY A 235 -5.01 13.49 13.50
C GLY A 235 -5.91 12.71 14.47
N ALA A 236 -7.24 12.71 14.32
CA ALA A 236 -8.15 12.03 15.25
C ALA A 236 -8.29 10.50 15.02
N ALA A 237 -7.71 9.93 13.95
CA ALA A 237 -7.69 8.49 13.74
C ALA A 237 -6.40 7.90 14.34
N SER A 238 -6.46 7.58 15.64
CA SER A 238 -5.51 6.76 16.40
C SER A 238 -5.84 5.29 16.29
#